data_AF-A0A183SGS3-F1
#
_entry.id   AF-A0A183SGS3-F1
#
_cell.length_a   1.000
_cell.length_b   1.000
_cell.length_c   1.000
_cell.angle_alpha   90.00
_cell.angle_beta   90.00
_cell.angle_gamma   90.00
#
_symmetry.space_group_name_H-M   'P 1'
#
loop_
_entity.id
_entity.type
_entity.pdbx_description
1 polymer ?
#
loop_
_entity_poly.entity_id
_entity_poly.type
_entity_poly.pdbx_seq_one_letter_code
_entity_poly.pdbx_strand_id
1 'polypeptide(L)'
;MIRGLLQYCHARLCKYRQRIDQEKARCCEFRGEYSTKMLQQRVTELARELKATRDAALENIFRKLPNPKPSRSVILVHSLSSTKLTKVQLQVLWHEAYFKKADAKPVSVIVAVESVINQTAVTVETKNLIRHQVFSLLVAHKPHEILP
;
A
#
# COMPACT_ATOMS: atom_id res chain seq x y z
N MET A 1 -20.47 -4.03 -13.21
CA MET A 1 -19.68 -2.91 -12.63
C MET A 1 -18.46 -3.38 -11.83
N ILE A 2 -18.59 -4.38 -10.94
CA ILE A 2 -17.48 -4.92 -10.14
C ILE A 2 -16.35 -5.51 -10.99
N ARG A 3 -16.67 -6.20 -12.10
CA ARG A 3 -15.67 -6.71 -13.04
C ARG A 3 -14.76 -5.60 -13.60
N GLY A 4 -15.31 -4.42 -13.87
CA GLY A 4 -14.55 -3.26 -14.36
C GLY A 4 -13.62 -2.69 -13.29
N LEU A 5 -14.08 -2.60 -12.03
CA LEU A 5 -13.25 -2.17 -10.91
C LEU A 5 -12.09 -3.15 -10.66
N LEU A 6 -12.35 -4.45 -10.69
CA LEU A 6 -11.31 -5.48 -10.55
C LEU A 6 -10.27 -5.39 -11.67
N GLN A 7 -10.71 -5.23 -12.92
CA GLN A 7 -9.82 -5.06 -14.07
C GLN A 7 -8.97 -3.79 -13.96
N TYR A 8 -9.58 -2.67 -13.54
CA TYR A 8 -8.87 -1.42 -13.30
C TYR A 8 -7.80 -1.56 -12.20
N CYS A 9 -8.17 -2.16 -11.06
CA CYS A 9 -7.24 -2.44 -9.97
C CYS A 9 -6.09 -3.33 -10.43
N HIS A 10 -6.39 -4.40 -11.18
CA HIS A 10 -5.38 -5.29 -11.74
C HIS A 10 -4.41 -4.55 -12.66
N ALA A 11 -4.91 -3.77 -13.63
CA ALA A 11 -4.08 -3.00 -14.55
C ALA A 11 -3.16 -2.01 -13.80
N ARG A 12 -3.70 -1.36 -12.76
CA ARG A 12 -2.93 -0.42 -11.93
C ARG A 12 -1.85 -1.12 -11.13
N LEU A 13 -2.13 -2.29 -10.57
CA LEU A 13 -1.14 -3.13 -9.88
C LEU A 13 -0.03 -3.59 -10.82
N CYS A 14 -0.36 -4.04 -12.03
CA CYS A 14 0.63 -4.40 -13.05
C CYS A 14 1.55 -3.21 -13.37
N LYS A 15 0.98 -2.01 -13.56
CA LYS A 15 1.76 -0.79 -13.83
C LYS A 15 2.71 -0.44 -12.69
N TYR A 16 2.26 -0.57 -11.44
CA TYR A 16 3.14 -0.30 -10.29
C TYR A 16 4.23 -1.35 -10.13
N ARG A 17 3.93 -2.63 -10.36
CA ARG A 17 4.96 -3.69 -10.37
C ARG A 17 6.05 -3.37 -11.39
N GLN A 18 5.68 -3.03 -12.63
CA GLN A 18 6.64 -2.70 -13.67
C GLN A 18 7.55 -1.52 -13.28
N ARG A 19 7.00 -0.47 -12.66
CA ARG A 19 7.79 0.66 -12.16
C ARG A 19 8.73 0.28 -11.03
N ILE A 20 8.27 -0.55 -10.09
CA ILE A 20 9.11 -1.05 -9.00
C ILE A 20 10.28 -1.87 -9.56
N ASP A 21 10.02 -2.72 -10.55
CA ASP A 21 11.08 -3.52 -11.20
C ASP A 21 12.09 -2.63 -11.93
N GLN A 22 11.62 -1.58 -12.60
CA GLN A 22 12.49 -0.59 -13.25
C GLN A 22 13.37 0.16 -12.25
N GLU A 23 12.80 0.67 -11.15
CA GLU A 23 13.59 1.37 -10.13
C GLU A 23 14.54 0.42 -9.39
N LYS A 24 14.14 -0.84 -9.21
CA LYS A 24 15.03 -1.86 -8.66
C LYS A 24 16.25 -2.08 -9.57
N ALA A 25 16.06 -2.15 -10.89
CA ALA A 25 17.16 -2.27 -11.84
C ALA A 25 18.11 -1.06 -11.76
N ARG A 26 17.59 0.16 -11.70
CA ARG A 26 18.40 1.38 -11.51
C ARG A 26 19.17 1.37 -10.20
N CYS A 27 18.55 0.91 -9.11
CA CYS A 27 19.25 0.75 -7.84
C CYS A 27 20.40 -0.27 -7.92
N CYS A 28 20.25 -1.33 -8.71
CA CYS A 28 21.32 -2.31 -8.95
C CYS A 28 22.49 -1.67 -9.71
N GLU A 29 22.20 -0.90 -10.76
CA GLU A 29 23.20 -0.18 -11.55
C GLU A 29 23.98 0.84 -10.71
N PHE A 30 23.28 1.60 -9.85
CA PHE A 30 23.90 2.65 -9.04
C PHE A 30 24.67 2.12 -7.82
N ARG A 31 24.14 1.10 -7.14
CA ARG A 31 24.61 0.67 -5.81
C ARG A 31 25.22 -0.73 -5.79
N GLY A 32 25.20 -1.43 -6.92
CA GLY A 32 25.68 -2.81 -7.06
C GLY A 32 24.68 -3.86 -6.57
N GLU A 33 24.76 -5.05 -7.16
CA GLU A 33 23.80 -6.15 -6.99
C GLU A 33 23.69 -6.66 -5.55
N TYR A 34 24.81 -6.74 -4.83
CA TYR A 34 24.84 -7.21 -3.43
C TYR A 34 24.01 -6.31 -2.51
N SER A 35 24.24 -5.01 -2.57
CA SER A 35 23.56 -4.03 -1.74
C SER A 35 22.08 -3.88 -2.08
N THR A 36 21.69 -4.12 -3.33
CA THR A 36 20.27 -4.15 -3.75
C THR A 36 19.56 -5.42 -3.31
N LYS A 37 20.21 -6.59 -3.38
CA LYS A 37 19.65 -7.85 -2.86
C LYS A 37 19.36 -7.76 -1.36
N MET A 38 20.29 -7.23 -0.57
CA MET A 38 20.11 -6.99 0.86
C MET A 38 18.92 -6.05 1.15
N LEU A 39 18.83 -4.94 0.42
CA LEU A 39 17.72 -4.00 0.56
C LEU A 39 16.37 -4.65 0.19
N GLN A 40 16.33 -5.39 -0.91
CA GLN A 40 15.12 -6.10 -1.35
C GLN A 40 14.67 -7.12 -0.30
N GLN A 41 15.60 -7.87 0.29
CA GLN A 41 15.30 -8.83 1.35
C GLN A 41 14.65 -8.12 2.55
N ARG A 42 15.23 -7.01 3.03
CA ARG A 42 14.69 -6.25 4.16
C ARG A 42 13.31 -5.66 3.87
N VAL A 43 13.10 -5.11 2.68
CA VAL A 43 11.78 -4.60 2.24
C VAL A 43 10.74 -5.72 2.20
N THR A 44 11.13 -6.91 1.70
CA THR A 44 10.23 -8.07 1.63
C THR A 44 9.85 -8.58 3.01
N GLU A 45 10.81 -8.60 3.94
CA GLU A 45 10.58 -8.97 5.34
C GLU A 45 9.59 -8.01 6.00
N LEU A 46 9.85 -6.70 5.90
CA LEU A 46 8.98 -5.67 6.47
C LEU A 46 7.57 -5.72 5.87
N ALA A 47 7.45 -5.97 4.57
CA ALA A 47 6.14 -6.14 3.92
C ALA A 47 5.38 -7.35 4.47
N ARG A 48 6.07 -8.46 4.77
CA ARG A 48 5.47 -9.66 5.39
C ARG A 48 5.03 -9.36 6.83
N GLU A 49 5.85 -8.69 7.63
CA GLU A 49 5.51 -8.29 9.01
C GLU A 49 4.27 -7.39 9.04
N LEU A 50 4.26 -6.31 8.25
CA LEU A 50 3.12 -5.39 8.17
C LEU A 50 1.84 -6.09 7.72
N LYS A 51 1.94 -7.02 6.76
CA LYS A 51 0.80 -7.82 6.32
C LYS A 51 0.29 -8.71 7.46
N ALA A 52 1.17 -9.40 8.19
CA ALA A 52 0.79 -10.24 9.31
C ALA A 52 0.08 -9.44 10.41
N THR A 53 0.58 -8.24 10.75
CA THR A 53 -0.07 -7.34 11.72
C THR A 53 -1.48 -6.95 11.26
N ARG A 54 -1.62 -6.55 10.00
CA ARG A 54 -2.92 -6.18 9.44
C ARG A 54 -3.89 -7.37 9.45
N ASP A 55 -3.43 -8.53 9.00
CA ASP A 55 -4.26 -9.73 8.91
C ASP A 55 -4.71 -10.20 10.31
N ALA A 56 -3.82 -10.09 11.32
CA ALA A 56 -4.19 -10.34 12.72
C ALA A 56 -5.21 -9.33 13.28
N ALA A 57 -5.08 -8.05 12.93
CA ALA A 57 -6.04 -7.02 13.32
C ALA A 57 -7.43 -7.29 12.70
N LEU A 58 -7.46 -7.68 11.42
CA LEU A 58 -8.69 -8.06 10.73
C LEU A 58 -9.34 -9.30 11.38
N GLU A 59 -8.55 -10.33 11.66
CA GLU A 59 -9.03 -11.55 12.34
C GLU A 59 -9.67 -11.23 13.71
N ASN A 60 -9.07 -10.32 14.48
CA ASN A 60 -9.63 -9.87 15.75
C ASN A 60 -11.01 -9.19 15.55
N ILE A 61 -11.13 -8.34 14.53
CA ILE A 61 -12.41 -7.70 14.18
C ILE A 61 -13.43 -8.77 13.78
N PHE A 62 -13.06 -9.74 12.94
CA PHE A 62 -13.96 -10.82 12.52
C PHE A 62 -14.49 -11.64 13.69
N ARG A 63 -13.66 -11.95 14.69
CA ARG A 63 -14.10 -12.68 15.89
C ARG A 63 -15.06 -11.89 16.78
N LYS A 64 -14.98 -10.56 16.75
CA LYS A 64 -15.86 -9.66 17.51
C LYS A 64 -17.19 -9.39 16.80
N LEU A 65 -17.29 -9.68 15.50
CA LEU A 65 -18.55 -9.58 14.79
C LEU A 65 -19.53 -10.63 15.35
N PRO A 66 -20.79 -10.25 15.64
CA PRO A 66 -21.80 -11.21 16.03
C PRO A 66 -21.88 -12.30 14.97
N ASN A 67 -21.87 -13.56 15.38
CA ASN A 67 -22.10 -14.67 14.46
C ASN A 67 -23.44 -14.40 13.76
N PRO A 68 -23.49 -14.37 12.41
CA PRO A 68 -24.77 -14.30 11.73
C PRO A 68 -25.56 -15.53 12.20
N LYS A 69 -26.65 -15.30 12.96
CA LYS A 69 -27.62 -16.36 13.24
C LYS A 69 -27.95 -16.97 11.88
N PRO A 70 -27.87 -18.30 11.70
CA PRO A 70 -28.32 -18.91 10.46
C PRO A 70 -29.84 -18.77 10.47
N SER A 71 -30.35 -17.61 10.05
CA SER A 71 -31.74 -17.52 9.64
C SER A 71 -31.86 -18.49 8.49
N ARG A 72 -32.79 -19.43 8.61
CA ARG A 72 -33.05 -20.54 7.70
C ARG A 72 -33.46 -20.12 6.27
N SER A 73 -33.14 -18.90 5.85
CA SER A 73 -32.95 -18.58 4.46
C SER A 73 -31.52 -18.96 4.11
N VAL A 74 -31.39 -19.94 3.22
CA VAL A 74 -30.23 -20.06 2.36
C VAL A 74 -30.11 -18.72 1.64
N ILE A 75 -29.44 -17.74 2.26
CA ILE A 75 -28.94 -16.55 1.57
C ILE A 75 -27.79 -17.11 0.77
N LEU A 76 -28.16 -17.70 -0.36
CA LEU A 76 -27.31 -17.91 -1.50
C LEU A 76 -26.48 -16.62 -1.59
N VAL A 77 -25.17 -16.73 -1.37
CA VAL A 77 -24.25 -15.63 -1.63
C VAL A 77 -24.38 -15.38 -3.12
N HIS A 78 -25.36 -14.55 -3.50
CA HIS A 78 -25.54 -14.14 -4.87
C HIS A 78 -24.28 -13.37 -5.17
N SER A 79 -23.44 -13.99 -6.01
CA SER A 79 -22.33 -13.35 -6.68
C SER A 79 -22.71 -11.90 -6.92
N LEU A 80 -21.91 -10.96 -6.40
CA LEU A 80 -22.14 -9.52 -6.51
C LEU A 80 -22.28 -9.04 -7.97
N SER A 81 -22.11 -9.95 -8.95
CA SER A 81 -22.47 -9.75 -10.34
C SER A 81 -23.96 -9.48 -10.60
N SER A 82 -24.89 -9.85 -9.70
CA SER A 82 -26.33 -9.82 -10.00
C SER A 82 -27.20 -8.83 -9.19
N THR A 83 -26.63 -8.04 -8.27
CA THR A 83 -27.39 -7.06 -7.47
C THR A 83 -26.99 -5.63 -7.81
N LYS A 84 -27.96 -4.78 -8.15
CA LYS A 84 -27.74 -3.33 -8.28
C LYS A 84 -27.38 -2.77 -6.90
N LEU A 85 -26.10 -2.51 -6.68
CA LEU A 85 -25.60 -1.85 -5.47
C LEU A 85 -26.25 -0.48 -5.32
N THR A 86 -26.72 -0.16 -4.12
CA THR A 86 -27.31 1.16 -3.84
C THR A 86 -26.22 2.23 -3.85
N LYS A 87 -26.60 3.49 -4.08
CA LYS A 87 -25.66 4.63 -4.15
C LYS A 87 -24.75 4.72 -2.91
N VAL A 88 -25.29 4.39 -1.74
CA VAL A 88 -24.58 4.38 -0.45
C VAL A 88 -23.54 3.24 -0.39
N GLN A 89 -23.91 2.03 -0.83
CA GLN A 89 -22.98 0.89 -0.86
C GLN A 89 -21.83 1.12 -1.85
N LEU A 90 -22.12 1.78 -2.97
CA LEU A 90 -21.08 2.23 -3.89
C LEU A 90 -20.19 3.26 -3.23
N GLN A 91 -20.74 4.28 -2.57
CA GLN A 91 -19.93 5.28 -1.87
C GLN A 91 -18.96 4.68 -0.85
N VAL A 92 -19.40 3.69 -0.06
CA VAL A 92 -18.55 2.98 0.90
C VAL A 92 -17.44 2.20 0.18
N LEU A 93 -17.78 1.42 -0.85
CA LEU A 93 -16.80 0.68 -1.65
C LEU A 93 -15.80 1.60 -2.36
N TRP A 94 -16.24 2.75 -2.85
CA TRP A 94 -15.38 3.76 -3.45
C TRP A 94 -14.46 4.40 -2.40
N HIS A 95 -14.94 4.65 -1.19
CA HIS A 95 -14.16 5.24 -0.12
C HIS A 95 -13.10 4.28 0.46
N GLU A 96 -13.37 2.96 0.47
CA GLU A 96 -12.38 1.95 0.89
C GLU A 96 -11.42 1.53 -0.24
N ALA A 97 -11.89 1.43 -1.48
CA ALA A 97 -11.06 1.04 -2.62
C ALA A 97 -10.14 2.18 -3.11
N TYR A 98 -10.53 3.43 -2.86
CA TYR A 98 -9.62 4.56 -2.98
C TYR A 98 -8.65 4.48 -1.79
N PHE A 99 -7.54 3.76 -1.99
CA PHE A 99 -6.32 3.95 -1.20
C PHE A 99 -6.03 5.46 -1.21
N LYS A 100 -6.46 6.18 -0.18
CA LYS A 100 -6.20 7.60 -0.02
C LYS A 100 -4.69 7.71 0.17
N LYS A 101 -3.98 7.96 -0.92
CA LYS A 101 -2.57 8.30 -0.92
C LYS A 101 -2.30 9.55 -0.05
N ALA A 102 -3.34 10.35 0.18
CA ALA A 102 -3.37 11.50 1.09
C ALA A 102 -3.50 11.14 2.59
N ASP A 103 -3.91 9.91 2.96
CA ASP A 103 -4.03 9.51 4.38
C ASP A 103 -2.70 9.09 5.00
N ALA A 104 -1.69 8.82 4.17
CA ALA A 104 -0.32 8.64 4.64
C ALA A 104 0.22 10.00 5.10
N LYS A 105 0.13 10.28 6.40
CA LYS A 105 0.68 11.49 7.00
C LYS A 105 2.15 11.63 6.58
N PRO A 106 2.57 12.75 5.98
CA PRO A 106 3.97 12.95 5.55
C PRO A 106 4.98 12.66 6.66
N VAL A 107 4.60 12.97 7.91
CA VAL A 107 5.38 12.70 9.12
C VAL A 107 5.66 11.20 9.32
N SER A 108 4.69 10.30 9.10
CA SER A 108 4.92 8.85 9.31
C SER A 108 5.84 8.26 8.25
N VAL A 109 5.78 8.78 7.02
CA VAL A 109 6.69 8.39 5.93
C VAL A 109 8.10 8.86 6.24
N ILE A 110 8.28 10.10 6.72
CA ILE A 110 9.59 10.65 7.10
C ILE A 110 10.21 9.83 8.25
N VAL A 111 9.43 9.52 9.29
CA VAL A 111 9.91 8.72 10.43
C VAL A 111 10.35 7.31 10.00
N ALA A 112 9.57 6.66 9.13
CA ALA A 112 9.91 5.34 8.62
C ALA A 112 11.20 5.35 7.79
N VAL A 113 11.36 6.35 6.90
CA VAL A 113 12.55 6.49 6.06
C VAL A 113 13.79 6.81 6.90
N GLU A 114 13.69 7.71 7.87
CA GLU A 114 14.82 8.09 8.73
C GLU A 114 15.26 6.93 9.63
N SER A 115 14.30 6.14 10.14
CA SER A 115 14.59 4.90 10.87
C SER A 115 15.42 3.91 10.04
N VAL A 116 15.05 3.73 8.76
CA VAL A 116 15.78 2.86 7.83
C VAL A 116 17.19 3.40 7.55
N ILE A 117 17.34 4.71 7.33
CA ILE A 117 18.64 5.35 7.10
C ILE A 117 19.58 5.18 8.29
N ASN A 118 19.05 5.28 9.52
CA ASN A 118 19.84 5.13 10.74
C ASN A 118 20.24 3.69 11.02
N GLN A 119 19.38 2.71 10.72
CA GLN A 119 19.69 1.28 10.85
C GLN A 119 20.64 0.76 9.77
N THR A 120 20.80 1.47 8.65
CA THR A 120 21.64 1.03 7.55
C THR A 120 23.10 1.43 7.78
N ALA A 121 24.02 0.46 7.72
CA ALA A 121 25.46 0.66 7.79
C ALA A 121 26.01 1.22 6.45
N VAL A 122 25.73 2.49 6.19
CA VAL A 122 26.26 3.26 5.05
C VAL A 122 27.01 4.50 5.56
N THR A 123 27.90 5.03 4.73
CA THR A 123 28.68 6.23 5.07
C THR A 123 27.77 7.44 5.29
N VAL A 124 28.24 8.41 6.06
CA VAL A 124 27.46 9.61 6.44
C VAL A 124 27.02 10.40 5.21
N GLU A 125 27.88 10.48 4.19
CA GLU A 125 27.63 11.13 2.91
C GLU A 125 26.48 10.45 2.15
N THR A 126 26.45 9.11 2.17
CA THR A 126 25.38 8.33 1.55
C THR A 126 24.04 8.53 2.27
N LYS A 127 24.05 8.61 3.61
CA LYS A 127 22.84 8.91 4.40
C LYS A 127 22.29 10.29 4.03
N ASN A 128 23.16 11.29 3.90
CA ASN A 128 22.77 12.65 3.54
C ASN A 128 22.22 12.75 2.11
N LEU A 129 22.80 12.02 1.16
CA LEU A 129 22.29 11.96 -0.21
C LEU A 129 20.87 11.37 -0.26
N ILE A 130 20.61 10.29 0.49
CA ILE A 130 19.29 9.66 0.56
C ILE A 130 18.27 10.63 1.18
N ARG A 131 18.63 11.33 2.27
CA ARG A 131 17.75 12.35 2.89
C ARG A 131 17.37 13.44 1.89
N HIS A 132 18.34 13.95 1.13
CA HIS A 132 18.10 14.99 0.14
C HIS A 132 17.17 14.52 -0.98
N GLN A 133 17.34 13.30 -1.48
CA GLN A 133 16.47 12.72 -2.51
C GLN A 133 15.04 12.51 -2.00
N VAL A 134 14.89 11.97 -0.79
CA VAL A 134 13.58 11.76 -0.16
C VAL A 134 12.87 13.09 0.06
N PHE A 135 13.59 14.11 0.52
CA PHE A 135 13.04 15.45 0.69
C PHE A 135 12.61 16.07 -0.65
N SER A 136 13.42 15.95 -1.70
CA SER A 136 13.08 16.40 -3.05
C SER A 136 11.81 15.73 -3.58
N LEU A 137 11.65 14.42 -3.36
CA LEU A 137 10.43 13.69 -3.74
C LEU A 137 9.20 14.15 -2.96
N LEU A 138 9.34 14.42 -1.67
CA LEU A 138 8.24 14.93 -0.83
C LEU A 138 7.81 16.34 -1.26
N VAL A 139 8.76 17.22 -1.58
CA VAL A 139 8.48 18.58 -2.07
C VAL A 139 7.86 18.57 -3.47
N ALA A 140 8.31 17.67 -4.35
CA ALA A 140 7.72 17.48 -5.67
C ALA A 140 6.27 16.94 -5.60
N HIS A 141 5.95 16.20 -4.53
CA HIS A 141 4.60 15.75 -4.22
C HIS A 141 3.86 16.77 -3.33
N LYS A 142 3.65 17.99 -3.81
CA LYS A 142 2.62 18.87 -3.23
C LYS A 142 1.26 18.16 -3.30
N PRO A 143 0.51 18.01 -2.20
CA PRO A 143 -0.88 17.64 -2.29
C PRO A 143 -1.58 18.76 -3.06
N HIS A 144 -2.21 18.43 -4.20
CA HIS A 144 -3.16 19.36 -4.80
C HIS A 144 -4.25 19.58 -3.75
N GLU A 145 -4.30 20.79 -3.18
CA GLU A 145 -5.47 21.26 -2.46
C GLU A 145 -6.64 21.19 -3.44
N ILE A 146 -7.53 20.22 -3.20
CA ILE A 146 -8.82 20.21 -3.86
C ILE A 146 -9.60 21.32 -3.15
N LEU A 147 -9.58 22.51 -3.73
CA LEU A 147 -10.44 23.62 -3.34
C LEU A 147 -11.93 23.20 -3.46
N PRO A 148 -12.81 23.75 -2.61
CA PRO A 148 -14.15 23.22 -2.31
C PRO A 148 -15.10 23.15 -3.50
#